data_AF-A0A0F8XXP8-F1
#
_entry.id   AF-A0A0F8XXP8-F1
#
_cell.length_a   1.000
_cell.length_b   1.000
_cell.length_c   1.000
_cell.angle_alpha   90.00
_cell.angle_beta   90.00
_cell.angle_gamma   90.00
#
_symmetry.space_group_name_H-M   'P 1'
#
loop_
_entity.id
_entity.type
_entity.pdbx_description
1 polymer ?
#
loop_
_entity_poly.entity_id
_entity_poly.type
_entity_poly.pdbx_seq_one_letter_code
_entity_poly.pdbx_strand_id
1 'polypeptide(L)'
;EMKVTRFREIMTLLAPAVPKKPTLKALACICVKDKQMVATNLETFITVDVPEADGEFLIPFAQVNKMIQYTNGSETSKYRASVVKLPWRGQRANTPSRPKTSPTSRRYRLSSRPSRSS
;
A
#
# COMPACT_ATOMS: atom_id res chain seq x y z
N GLU A 1 6.50 13.96 -0.24
CA GLU A 1 7.61 13.58 -1.16
C GLU A 1 8.82 13.22 -0.30
N MET A 2 9.61 12.20 -0.66
CA MET A 2 10.77 11.80 0.17
C MET A 2 11.96 11.37 -0.69
N LYS A 3 13.19 11.51 -0.16
CA LYS A 3 14.39 10.98 -0.79
C LYS A 3 14.36 9.46 -0.82
N VAL A 4 14.81 8.88 -1.93
CA VAL A 4 14.89 7.42 -2.11
C VAL A 4 15.78 6.76 -1.05
N THR A 5 16.86 7.41 -0.61
CA THR A 5 17.71 6.89 0.48
C THR A 5 16.94 6.64 1.77
N ARG A 6 16.26 7.68 2.28
CA ARG A 6 15.43 7.57 3.48
C ARG A 6 14.32 6.54 3.32
N PHE A 7 13.74 6.45 2.12
CA PHE A 7 12.73 5.43 1.85
C PHE A 7 13.29 4.01 1.94
N ARG A 8 14.50 3.76 1.42
CA ARG A 8 15.18 2.46 1.54
C ARG A 8 15.47 2.09 3.00
N GLU A 9 15.87 3.06 3.82
CA GLU A 9 16.07 2.86 5.26
C GLU A 9 14.77 2.43 5.93
N ILE A 10 13.66 3.14 5.67
CA ILE A 10 12.33 2.80 6.20
C ILE A 10 11.90 1.39 5.74
N MET A 11 12.08 1.06 4.46
CA MET A 11 11.76 -0.27 3.92
C MET A 11 12.61 -1.37 4.60
N THR A 12 13.85 -1.08 4.96
CA THR A 12 14.73 -2.00 5.68
C THR A 12 14.25 -2.23 7.11
N LEU A 13 13.80 -1.18 7.79
CA LEU A 13 13.22 -1.27 9.14
C LEU A 13 11.91 -2.08 9.16
N LEU A 14 11.10 -1.97 8.11
CA LEU A 14 9.81 -2.67 8.00
C LEU A 14 9.96 -4.13 7.53
N ALA A 15 11.09 -4.50 6.92
CA ALA A 15 11.32 -5.82 6.33
C ALA A 15 11.04 -7.01 7.27
N PRO A 16 11.41 -6.98 8.57
CA PRO A 16 11.16 -8.09 9.48
C PRO A 16 9.66 -8.35 9.73
N ALA A 17 8.83 -7.31 9.64
CA ALA A 17 7.39 -7.41 9.83
C ALA A 17 6.62 -7.70 8.53
N VAL A 18 7.30 -7.86 7.39
CA VAL A 18 6.66 -8.25 6.13
C VAL A 18 6.96 -9.73 5.84
N PRO A 19 5.97 -10.62 5.94
CA PRO A 19 6.17 -12.05 5.70
C PRO A 19 6.48 -12.31 4.21
N LYS A 20 7.52 -13.11 3.95
CA LYS A 20 7.91 -13.54 2.59
C LYS A 20 6.85 -14.44 1.93
N LYS A 21 6.15 -15.24 2.74
CA LYS A 21 5.05 -16.13 2.34
C LYS A 21 3.82 -15.79 3.20
N PRO A 22 3.09 -14.72 2.85
CA PRO A 22 1.97 -14.25 3.65
C PRO A 22 0.79 -15.23 3.58
N THR A 23 0.20 -15.55 4.74
CA THR A 23 -1.10 -16.24 4.83
C THR A 23 -2.23 -15.38 4.27
N LEU A 24 -2.16 -14.05 4.46
CA LEU A 24 -3.11 -13.07 3.91
C LEU A 24 -2.40 -12.13 2.95
N LYS A 25 -2.91 -11.97 1.71
CA LYS A 25 -2.30 -11.11 0.68
C LYS A 25 -2.04 -9.67 1.16
N ALA A 26 -2.86 -9.14 2.06
CA ALA A 26 -2.69 -7.80 2.61
C ALA A 26 -1.41 -7.65 3.46
N LEU A 27 -0.91 -8.73 4.07
CA LEU A 27 0.34 -8.73 4.86
C LEU A 27 1.58 -8.61 3.96
N ALA A 28 1.45 -8.81 2.65
CA ALA A 28 2.53 -8.55 1.69
C ALA A 28 2.77 -7.05 1.44
N CYS A 29 1.92 -6.19 2.01
CA CYS A 29 1.90 -4.76 1.78
C CYS A 29 2.27 -3.99 3.05
N ILE A 30 2.89 -2.83 2.86
CA ILE A 30 3.00 -1.79 3.89
C ILE A 30 1.75 -0.92 3.80
N CYS A 31 1.13 -0.62 4.95
CA CYS A 31 0.06 0.35 5.04
C CYS A 31 0.65 1.73 5.30
N VAL A 32 0.31 2.70 4.47
CA VAL A 32 0.56 4.11 4.72
C VAL A 32 -0.72 4.71 5.25
N LYS A 33 -0.68 5.29 6.45
CA LYS A 33 -1.84 5.93 7.09
C LYS A 33 -1.35 6.90 8.16
N ASP A 34 -2.07 7.98 8.41
CA ASP A 34 -1.86 8.88 9.56
C ASP A 34 -0.40 9.39 9.69
N LYS A 35 0.25 9.70 8.56
CA LYS A 35 1.68 10.08 8.51
C LYS A 35 2.63 8.99 9.04
N GLN A 36 2.23 7.74 8.91
CA GLN A 36 2.98 6.58 9.33
C GLN A 36 3.03 5.51 8.24
N MET A 37 4.08 4.70 8.30
CA MET A 37 4.20 3.46 7.53
C MET A 37 4.17 2.28 8.49
N VAL A 38 3.29 1.33 8.22
CA VAL A 38 2.97 0.22 9.10
C VAL A 38 3.14 -1.11 8.35
N ALA A 39 3.85 -2.05 8.96
CA ALA A 39 3.95 -3.43 8.50
C ALA A 39 3.62 -4.40 9.64
N THR A 40 3.01 -5.53 9.30
CA THR A 40 2.70 -6.59 10.27
C THR A 40 2.66 -7.97 9.64
N ASN A 41 3.08 -8.96 10.42
CA ASN A 41 2.98 -10.38 10.12
C ASN A 41 2.01 -11.11 11.08
N LEU A 42 1.14 -10.36 11.79
CA LEU A 42 0.21 -10.80 12.86
C LEU A 42 0.85 -11.06 14.24
N GLU A 43 2.17 -11.23 14.31
CA GLU A 43 2.90 -11.44 15.57
C GLU A 43 3.68 -10.18 15.97
N THR A 44 4.26 -9.53 14.98
CA THR A 44 5.07 -8.32 15.08
C THR A 44 4.38 -7.20 14.33
N PHE A 45 4.39 -6.02 14.96
CA PHE A 45 3.84 -4.80 14.40
C PHE A 45 4.91 -3.72 14.43
N ILE A 46 5.33 -3.23 13.26
CA ILE A 46 6.33 -2.16 13.16
C ILE A 46 5.66 -0.93 12.55
N THR A 47 5.77 0.18 13.25
CA THR A 47 5.29 1.49 12.82
C THR A 47 6.47 2.44 12.75
N VAL A 48 6.57 3.17 11.65
CA VAL A 48 7.58 4.19 11.44
C VAL A 48 6.88 5.51 11.12
N ASP A 49 7.22 6.55 11.87
CA ASP A 49 6.72 7.89 11.59
C ASP A 49 7.35 8.45 10.31
N VAL A 50 6.49 8.86 9.39
CA VAL A 50 6.85 9.40 8.09
C VAL A 50 5.99 10.64 7.87
N PRO A 51 6.41 11.82 8.38
CA PRO A 51 5.61 13.05 8.28
C PRO A 51 5.34 13.48 6.83
N GLU A 52 6.14 13.01 5.88
CA GLU A 52 5.95 13.24 4.44
C GLU A 52 4.82 12.41 3.84
N ALA A 53 4.34 11.39 4.59
CA ALA A 53 3.31 10.45 4.15
C ALA A 53 1.93 11.06 4.21
N ASP A 54 1.31 11.14 3.04
CA ASP A 54 0.00 11.72 2.86
C ASP A 54 -0.93 10.74 2.13
N GLY A 55 -2.15 10.61 2.66
CA GLY A 55 -3.16 9.64 2.22
C GLY A 55 -3.11 8.27 2.91
N GLU A 56 -4.11 7.45 2.61
CA GLU A 56 -4.24 6.07 3.10
C GLU A 56 -4.22 5.08 1.93
N PHE A 57 -3.18 4.24 1.85
CA PHE A 57 -3.02 3.27 0.78
C PHE A 57 -2.05 2.14 1.14
N LEU A 58 -2.09 1.05 0.36
CA LEU A 58 -1.20 -0.10 0.51
C LEU A 58 -0.08 -0.08 -0.54
N ILE A 59 1.15 -0.31 -0.09
CA ILE A 59 2.35 -0.43 -0.92
C ILE A 59 2.81 -1.88 -0.95
N PRO A 60 2.83 -2.56 -2.11
CA PRO A 60 3.38 -3.91 -2.23
C PRO A 60 4.89 -3.94 -1.94
N PHE A 61 5.30 -4.60 -0.85
CA PHE A 61 6.67 -4.52 -0.36
C PHE A 61 7.69 -5.03 -1.37
N ALA A 62 7.50 -6.26 -1.88
CA ALA A 62 8.47 -6.90 -2.75
C ALA A 62 8.66 -6.17 -4.09
N GLN A 63 7.57 -5.63 -4.66
CA GLN A 63 7.62 -4.90 -5.92
C GLN A 63 8.35 -3.57 -5.76
N VAL A 64 8.01 -2.82 -4.70
CA VAL A 64 8.63 -1.53 -4.45
C VAL A 64 10.08 -1.70 -4.03
N ASN A 65 10.41 -2.69 -3.20
CA ASN A 65 11.80 -2.94 -2.78
C ASN A 65 12.71 -3.29 -3.98
N LYS A 66 12.20 -4.08 -4.93
CA LYS A 66 12.90 -4.34 -6.20
C LYS A 66 13.04 -3.10 -7.08
N MET A 67 12.08 -2.18 -7.03
CA MET A 67 12.12 -0.98 -7.87
C MET A 67 13.12 0.04 -7.31
N ILE A 68 13.07 0.28 -5.99
CA ILE A 68 13.92 1.29 -5.34
C ILE A 68 15.39 0.92 -5.36
N GLN A 69 15.76 -0.37 -5.47
CA GLN A 69 17.17 -0.79 -5.55
C GLN A 69 17.88 -0.26 -6.81
N TYR A 70 17.13 0.02 -7.88
CA TYR A 70 17.64 0.55 -9.15
C TYR A 70 17.51 2.08 -9.28
N THR A 71 16.75 2.72 -8.38
CA THR A 71 16.54 4.17 -8.39
C THR A 71 17.71 4.90 -7.71
N ASN A 72 18.12 6.05 -8.23
CA ASN A 72 19.20 6.82 -7.60
C ASN A 72 18.73 7.37 -6.24
N GLY A 73 19.58 7.26 -5.22
CA GLY A 73 19.26 7.67 -3.85
C GLY A 73 18.98 9.17 -3.69
N SER A 74 19.58 10.01 -4.54
CA SER A 74 19.39 11.47 -4.53
C SER A 74 18.04 11.92 -5.11
N GLU A 75 17.32 11.04 -5.81
CA GLU A 75 16.03 11.37 -6.40
C GLU A 75 14.93 11.40 -5.34
N THR A 76 13.94 12.27 -5.55
CA THR A 76 12.74 12.37 -4.71
C THR A 76 11.59 11.58 -5.32
N SER A 77 11.02 10.67 -4.52
CA SER A 77 9.88 9.84 -4.88
C SER A 77 8.56 10.47 -4.46
N LYS A 78 7.58 10.50 -5.38
CA LYS A 78 6.18 10.88 -5.08
C LYS A 78 5.31 9.64 -5.08
N TYR A 79 4.66 9.36 -3.96
CA TYR A 79 3.63 8.34 -3.84
C TYR A 79 2.26 9.03 -3.77
N ARG A 80 1.29 8.51 -4.52
CA ARG A 80 -0.13 8.90 -4.39
C ARG A 80 -0.97 7.63 -4.39
N ALA A 81 -2.03 7.62 -3.59
CA ALA A 81 -3.07 6.61 -3.66
C ALA A 81 -3.53 6.48 -5.13
N SER A 82 -3.28 5.30 -5.71
CA SER A 82 -3.49 4.85 -7.11
C SER A 82 -2.22 4.59 -7.96
N VAL A 83 -1.10 5.31 -7.78
CA VAL A 83 0.14 5.05 -8.58
C VAL A 83 1.41 5.47 -7.83
N VAL A 84 2.35 4.53 -7.63
CA VAL A 84 3.73 4.89 -7.25
C VAL A 84 4.45 5.35 -8.52
N LYS A 85 4.80 6.65 -8.57
CA LYS A 85 5.55 7.23 -9.70
C LYS A 85 6.99 7.42 -9.26
N LEU A 86 7.87 6.54 -9.74
CA LEU A 86 9.32 6.73 -9.63
C LEU A 86 9.87 7.26 -10.95
N PRO A 87 10.63 8.37 -10.95
CA PRO A 87 11.37 8.78 -12.13
C PRO A 87 12.51 7.78 -12.40
N TRP A 88 12.68 7.36 -13.65
CA TRP A 88 13.88 6.65 -14.09
C TRP A 88 14.22 7.06 -15.52
N ARG A 89 15.43 7.61 -15.75
CA ARG A 89 16.03 7.99 -17.05
C ARG A 89 15.01 8.29 -18.17
N GLY A 90 14.25 9.37 -18.02
CA GLY A 90 13.36 9.87 -19.09
C GLY A 90 12.09 9.06 -19.40
N GLN A 91 11.82 7.95 -18.69
CA GLN A 91 10.58 7.18 -18.83
C GLN A 91 9.84 7.03 -17.50
N ARG A 92 8.51 6.82 -17.57
CA ARG A 92 7.61 6.72 -16.42
C ARG A 92 7.20 5.27 -16.19
N ALA A 93 7.57 4.69 -15.05
CA ALA A 93 7.03 3.42 -14.60
C ALA A 93 5.83 3.67 -13.67
N ASN A 94 4.66 3.16 -14.02
CA ASN A 94 3.47 3.19 -13.18
C ASN A 94 3.21 1.79 -12.64
N THR A 95 3.07 1.64 -11.32
CA THR A 95 2.59 0.40 -10.71
C THR A 95 1.22 0.63 -10.08
N PRO A 96 0.24 -0.26 -10.30
CA PRO A 96 -1.09 -0.10 -9.72
C PRO A 96 -1.02 -0.32 -8.21
N SER A 97 -1.41 0.70 -7.44
CA SER A 97 -1.71 0.53 -6.01
C SER A 97 -3.22 0.34 -5.88
N ARG A 98 -3.63 -0.73 -5.20
CA ARG A 98 -5.05 -1.07 -5.06
C ARG A 98 -5.67 -0.19 -3.97
N PRO A 99 -6.72 0.60 -4.26
CA PRO A 99 -7.49 1.26 -3.20
C PRO A 99 -8.19 0.20 -2.34
N LYS A 100 -8.29 0.46 -1.04
CA LYS A 100 -8.97 -0.42 -0.07
C LYS A 100 -10.48 -0.34 -0.31
N THR A 101 -10.99 -1.10 -1.26
CA THR A 101 -12.43 -1.33 -1.38
C THR A 101 -12.83 -2.37 -0.33
N SER A 102 -13.36 -1.88 0.80
CA SER A 102 -14.24 -2.68 1.65
C SER A 102 -15.34 -3.29 0.77
N PRO A 103 -15.72 -4.57 0.95
CA PRO A 103 -16.86 -5.10 0.21
C PRO A 103 -18.08 -4.29 0.63
N THR A 104 -18.62 -3.49 -0.29
CA THR A 104 -19.94 -2.91 -0.14
C THR A 104 -20.88 -4.06 0.19
N SER A 105 -21.43 -4.04 1.40
CA SER A 105 -22.47 -4.97 1.83
C SER A 105 -23.50 -5.08 0.71
N ARG A 106 -23.63 -6.26 0.10
CA ARG A 106 -24.77 -6.57 -0.76
C ARG A 106 -26.02 -6.31 0.07
N ARG A 107 -26.68 -5.18 -0.18
CA ARG A 107 -28.02 -4.94 0.32
C ARG A 107 -28.91 -5.97 -0.38
N TYR A 108 -29.23 -7.06 0.31
CA TYR A 108 -30.25 -7.98 -0.16
C TYR A 108 -31.54 -7.19 -0.30
N ARG A 109 -31.94 -6.92 -1.54
CA ARG A 109 -33.27 -6.41 -1.85
C ARG A 109 -34.21 -7.59 -1.65
N LEU A 110 -34.79 -7.70 -0.46
CA LEU A 110 -35.94 -8.57 -0.23
C LEU A 110 -37.03 -8.15 -1.22
N SER A 111 -37.28 -8.98 -2.22
CA SER A 111 -38.41 -8.84 -3.12
C SER A 111 -39.67 -9.19 -2.34
N SER A 112 -40.37 -8.17 -1.87
CA SER A 112 -41.77 -8.33 -1.44
C SER A 112 -42.59 -8.69 -2.68
N ARG A 113 -43.05 -9.95 -2.76
CA ARG A 113 -44.09 -10.40 -3.69
C ARG A 113 -45.35 -9.56 -3.46
N PRO A 114 -46.04 -9.06 -4.50
CA PRO A 114 -47.38 -8.56 -4.32
C PRO A 114 -48.32 -9.74 -4.07
N SER A 115 -49.07 -9.66 -2.97
CA SER A 115 -50.20 -10.52 -2.65
C SER A 115 -51.25 -10.43 -3.75
N ARG A 116 -51.65 -11.58 -4.29
CA ARG A 116 -52.91 -11.74 -5.02
C ARG A 116 -54.06 -11.36 -4.08
N SER A 117 -54.84 -10.34 -4.44
CA SER A 117 -56.20 -10.19 -3.96
C SER A 117 -57.17 -10.74 -5.00
N SER A 118 -58.23 -11.33 -4.47
CA SER A 118 -59.30 -12.12 -5.10
C SER A 118 -60.03 -11.46 -6.26
#